data_AF-A0A9D6IGC5-F1
#
_entry.id   AF-A0A9D6IGC5-F1
#
_cell.length_a   1.000
_cell.length_b   1.000
_cell.length_c   1.000
_cell.angle_alpha   90.00
_cell.angle_beta   90.00
_cell.angle_gamma   90.00
#
_symmetry.space_group_name_H-M   'P 1'
#
loop_
_entity.id
_entity.type
_entity.pdbx_description
1 polymer ?
#
loop_
_entity_poly.entity_id
_entity_poly.type
_entity_poly.pdbx_seq_one_letter_code
_entity_poly.pdbx_strand_id
1 'polypeptide(L)'
;MTQKLALALLLLAFSAPAALAQDVPQPGAPQPWWSEQAAGWLGGIVGGSLGLLGAAFGICAGLGVARRVVQFSALAGALVGVIILLIGVGALASGQPYHVYYPALLIGGIMAFVFGLNYPIIKRRNEQMELQKMTAMDA
;
A
#
# COMPACT_ATOMS: atom_id res chain seq x y z
N MET A 1 5.02 -29.89 -28.19
CA MET A 1 5.83 -29.80 -26.94
C MET A 1 7.04 -28.86 -27.10
N THR A 2 7.61 -28.77 -28.31
CA THR A 2 8.79 -27.93 -28.66
C THR A 2 8.54 -26.41 -28.61
N GLN A 3 7.36 -25.92 -29.00
CA GLN A 3 7.06 -24.48 -29.04
C GLN A 3 6.99 -23.84 -27.63
N LYS A 4 6.49 -24.55 -26.62
CA LYS A 4 6.44 -24.06 -25.23
C LYS A 4 7.83 -23.95 -24.61
N LEU A 5 8.74 -24.86 -24.96
CA LEU A 5 10.14 -24.82 -24.53
C LEU A 5 10.90 -23.67 -25.20
N ALA A 6 10.66 -23.42 -26.50
CA ALA A 6 11.24 -22.28 -27.19
C ALA A 6 10.75 -20.95 -26.60
N LEU A 7 9.46 -20.83 -26.29
CA LEU A 7 8.89 -19.64 -25.64
C LEU A 7 9.42 -19.44 -24.22
N ALA A 8 9.58 -20.51 -23.44
CA ALA A 8 10.17 -20.46 -22.10
C ALA A 8 11.65 -20.04 -22.14
N LEU A 9 12.44 -20.56 -23.09
CA LEU A 9 13.83 -20.19 -23.27
C LEU A 9 13.99 -18.75 -23.76
N LEU A 10 13.10 -18.27 -24.64
CA LEU A 10 13.11 -16.90 -25.15
C LEU A 10 12.69 -15.90 -24.05
N LEU A 11 11.72 -16.26 -23.21
CA LEU A 11 11.34 -15.48 -22.02
C LEU A 11 12.47 -15.44 -20.98
N LEU A 12 13.15 -16.56 -20.72
CA LEU A 12 14.30 -16.62 -19.81
C LEU A 12 15.50 -15.82 -20.34
N ALA A 13 15.77 -15.86 -21.66
CA ALA A 13 16.84 -15.10 -22.28
C ALA A 13 16.57 -13.58 -22.31
N PHE A 14 15.29 -13.18 -22.36
CA PHE A 14 14.89 -11.77 -22.29
C PHE A 14 14.85 -11.23 -20.85
N SER A 15 14.60 -12.07 -19.84
CA SER A 15 14.61 -11.68 -18.42
C SER A 15 15.99 -11.73 -17.76
N ALA A 16 16.90 -12.60 -18.24
CA ALA A 16 18.25 -12.77 -17.68
C ALA A 16 19.13 -11.51 -17.69
N PRO A 17 19.19 -10.68 -18.74
CA PRO A 17 20.08 -9.51 -18.74
C PRO A 17 19.62 -8.42 -17.77
N ALA A 18 18.34 -8.34 -17.43
CA ALA A 18 17.83 -7.37 -16.45
C ALA A 18 18.26 -7.71 -15.01
N ALA A 19 18.35 -9.01 -14.68
CA ALA A 19 18.77 -9.46 -13.37
C ALA A 19 20.30 -9.33 -13.15
N LEU A 20 21.10 -9.52 -14.20
CA LEU A 20 22.58 -9.39 -14.11
C LEU A 20 23.08 -7.95 -14.28
N ALA A 21 22.25 -7.03 -14.79
CA ALA A 21 22.61 -5.62 -14.97
C ALA A 21 22.50 -4.78 -13.68
N GLN A 22 21.89 -5.31 -12.61
CA GLN A 22 21.68 -4.56 -11.36
C GLN A 22 22.95 -4.40 -10.52
N ASP A 23 23.98 -5.23 -10.74
CA ASP A 23 25.19 -5.28 -9.90
C ASP A 23 26.38 -4.49 -10.45
N VAL A 24 26.27 -3.82 -11.60
CA VAL A 24 27.32 -2.93 -12.09
C VAL A 24 27.09 -1.55 -11.47
N PRO A 25 27.97 -1.06 -10.56
CA PRO A 25 27.82 0.28 -10.00
C PRO A 25 27.96 1.29 -11.14
N GLN A 26 26.85 1.87 -11.56
CA GLN A 26 26.86 2.92 -12.58
C GLN A 26 27.47 4.18 -11.96
N PRO A 27 28.61 4.67 -12.48
CA PRO A 27 29.22 5.89 -11.95
C PRO A 27 28.25 7.06 -12.12
N GLY A 28 27.86 7.69 -11.00
CA GLY A 28 26.93 8.82 -10.98
C GLY A 28 25.45 8.48 -10.76
N ALA A 29 25.10 7.20 -10.51
CA ALA A 29 23.76 6.86 -10.07
C ALA A 29 23.45 7.46 -8.68
N PRO A 30 22.20 7.90 -8.43
CA PRO A 30 21.79 8.39 -7.11
C PRO A 30 22.07 7.36 -6.02
N GLN A 31 22.66 7.80 -4.91
CA GLN A 31 22.84 6.95 -3.74
C GLN A 31 21.48 6.42 -3.27
N PRO A 32 21.29 5.09 -3.17
CA PRO A 32 20.05 4.51 -2.70
C PRO A 32 19.77 4.95 -1.26
N TRP A 33 18.51 5.27 -0.95
CA TRP A 33 18.12 5.65 0.41
C TRP A 33 18.27 4.49 1.41
N TRP A 34 18.09 3.26 0.95
CA TRP A 34 18.24 2.05 1.75
C TRP A 34 18.64 0.87 0.89
N SER A 35 19.16 -0.18 1.53
CA SER A 35 19.54 -1.44 0.87
C SER A 35 18.33 -2.27 0.47
N GLU A 36 18.53 -3.21 -0.46
CA GLU A 36 17.48 -4.17 -0.87
C GLU A 36 16.95 -5.00 0.29
N GLN A 37 17.86 -5.41 1.19
CA GLN A 37 17.48 -6.12 2.40
C GLN A 37 16.54 -5.25 3.25
N ALA A 38 16.92 -4.00 3.51
CA ALA A 38 16.10 -3.07 4.28
C ALA A 38 14.72 -2.82 3.65
N ALA A 39 14.65 -2.78 2.31
CA ALA A 39 13.38 -2.73 1.58
C ALA A 39 12.48 -3.94 1.87
N GLY A 40 13.07 -5.14 1.93
CA GLY A 40 12.38 -6.37 2.32
C GLY A 40 11.84 -6.32 3.76
N TRP A 41 12.65 -5.88 4.72
CA TRP A 41 12.23 -5.70 6.12
C TRP A 41 11.10 -4.67 6.23
N LEU A 42 11.22 -3.53 5.54
CA LEU A 42 10.18 -2.50 5.49
C LEU A 42 8.87 -3.07 4.95
N GLY A 43 8.91 -3.76 3.80
CA GLY A 43 7.73 -4.37 3.20
C GLY A 43 7.06 -5.39 4.15
N GLY A 44 7.85 -6.27 4.77
CA GLY A 44 7.34 -7.29 5.69
C GLY A 44 6.75 -6.73 6.97
N ILE A 45 7.49 -5.87 7.67
CA ILE A 45 7.06 -5.30 8.95
C ILE A 45 5.90 -4.34 8.73
N VAL A 46 6.06 -3.35 7.84
CA VAL A 46 5.03 -2.33 7.62
C VAL A 46 3.78 -2.96 7.02
N GLY A 47 3.93 -3.84 6.02
CA GLY A 47 2.82 -4.55 5.41
C GLY A 47 2.08 -5.44 6.41
N GLY A 48 2.80 -6.22 7.23
CA GLY A 48 2.21 -7.07 8.26
C GLY A 48 1.46 -6.28 9.32
N SER A 49 2.08 -5.22 9.86
CA SER A 49 1.45 -4.34 10.85
C SER A 49 0.21 -3.64 10.30
N LEU A 50 0.28 -3.11 9.08
CA LEU A 50 -0.86 -2.47 8.43
C LEU A 50 -1.99 -3.46 8.14
N GLY A 51 -1.67 -4.69 7.74
CA GLY A 51 -2.66 -5.76 7.54
C GLY A 51 -3.41 -6.09 8.83
N LEU A 52 -2.69 -6.25 9.94
CA LEU A 52 -3.29 -6.51 11.25
C LEU A 52 -4.15 -5.33 11.75
N LEU A 53 -3.65 -4.10 11.62
CA LEU A 53 -4.41 -2.91 11.98
C LEU A 53 -5.65 -2.74 11.10
N GLY A 54 -5.52 -2.97 9.80
CA GLY A 54 -6.63 -2.94 8.85
C GLY A 54 -7.71 -3.97 9.19
N ALA A 55 -7.32 -5.19 9.55
CA ALA A 55 -8.25 -6.23 10.01
C ALA A 55 -8.97 -5.83 11.30
N ALA A 56 -8.23 -5.33 12.30
CA ALA A 56 -8.81 -4.87 13.56
C ALA A 56 -9.82 -3.72 13.33
N PHE A 57 -9.47 -2.74 12.50
CA PHE A 57 -10.37 -1.65 12.15
C PHE A 57 -11.59 -2.13 11.36
N GLY A 58 -11.42 -3.08 10.45
CA GLY A 58 -12.53 -3.70 9.72
C GLY A 58 -13.53 -4.38 10.64
N ILE A 59 -13.04 -5.12 11.64
CA ILE A 59 -13.89 -5.76 12.67
C ILE A 59 -14.63 -4.70 13.49
N CYS A 60 -13.93 -3.68 14.01
CA CYS A 60 -14.55 -2.60 14.77
C CYS A 60 -15.60 -1.83 13.95
N ALA A 61 -15.30 -1.56 12.67
CA ALA A 61 -16.24 -0.93 11.74
C ALA A 61 -17.50 -1.78 11.54
N GLY A 62 -17.34 -3.08 11.31
CA GLY A 62 -18.45 -4.03 11.12
C GLY A 62 -19.33 -4.19 12.35
N LEU A 63 -18.72 -4.21 13.54
CA LEU A 63 -19.45 -4.27 14.82
C LEU A 63 -20.10 -2.92 15.21
N GLY A 64 -19.77 -1.83 14.51
CA GLY A 64 -20.29 -0.50 14.81
C GLY A 64 -19.79 0.08 16.15
N VAL A 65 -18.69 -0.46 16.68
CA VAL A 65 -18.03 -0.05 17.93
C VAL A 65 -16.89 0.92 17.61
N ALA A 66 -16.61 1.86 18.53
CA ALA A 66 -15.51 2.83 18.40
C ALA A 66 -15.52 3.65 17.08
N ARG A 67 -16.71 3.97 16.55
CA ARG A 67 -16.94 4.60 15.24
C ARG A 67 -16.07 5.82 14.96
N ARG A 68 -15.93 6.72 15.95
CA ARG A 68 -15.08 7.91 15.82
C ARG A 68 -13.62 7.54 15.64
N VAL A 69 -13.11 6.58 16.42
CA VAL A 69 -11.72 6.09 16.29
C VAL A 69 -11.52 5.50 14.90
N VAL A 70 -12.38 4.59 14.46
CA VAL A 70 -12.29 3.97 13.13
C VAL A 70 -12.32 5.02 12.01
N GLN A 71 -13.20 6.03 12.10
CA GLN A 71 -13.32 7.07 11.08
C GLN A 71 -12.09 8.01 11.05
N PHE A 72 -11.57 8.40 12.22
CA PHE A 72 -10.34 9.19 12.30
C PHE A 72 -9.12 8.38 11.83
N SER A 73 -9.02 7.11 12.22
CA SER A 73 -7.95 6.21 11.78
C SER A 73 -7.99 5.97 10.27
N ALA A 74 -9.18 5.83 9.67
CA ALA A 74 -9.31 5.71 8.23
C ALA A 74 -8.90 6.99 7.51
N LEU A 75 -9.31 8.17 7.99
CA LEU A 75 -8.88 9.44 7.40
C LEU A 75 -7.37 9.66 7.53
N ALA A 76 -6.83 9.45 8.73
CA ALA A 76 -5.39 9.58 8.99
C ALA A 76 -4.59 8.57 8.14
N GLY A 77 -5.04 7.32 8.05
CA GLY A 77 -4.43 6.29 7.21
C GLY A 77 -4.45 6.66 5.73
N ALA A 78 -5.56 7.23 5.23
CA ALA A 78 -5.63 7.70 3.86
C ALA A 78 -4.64 8.85 3.59
N LEU A 79 -4.56 9.83 4.49
CA LEU A 79 -3.63 10.96 4.37
C LEU A 79 -2.16 10.52 4.41
N VAL A 80 -1.81 9.64 5.35
CA VAL A 80 -0.47 9.05 5.44
C VAL A 80 -0.16 8.26 4.17
N GLY A 81 -1.12 7.48 3.66
CA GLY A 81 -0.98 6.75 2.40
C GLY A 81 -0.67 7.68 1.22
N VAL A 82 -1.39 8.79 1.09
CA VAL A 82 -1.14 9.80 0.05
C VAL A 82 0.25 10.41 0.18
N ILE A 83 0.69 10.76 1.38
CA ILE A 83 2.04 11.31 1.61
C ILE A 83 3.11 10.30 1.18
N ILE A 84 2.99 9.05 1.60
CA ILE A 84 3.94 7.98 1.24
C ILE A 84 3.93 7.74 -0.27
N LEU A 85 2.75 7.79 -0.90
CA LEU A 85 2.62 7.66 -2.35
C LEU A 85 3.35 8.79 -3.08
N LEU A 86 3.21 10.04 -2.63
CA LEU A 86 3.93 11.19 -3.18
C LEU A 86 5.45 11.05 -3.00
N ILE A 87 5.91 10.53 -1.86
CA ILE A 87 7.33 10.21 -1.63
C ILE A 87 7.81 9.16 -2.65
N GLY A 88 7.03 8.11 -2.89
CA GLY A 88 7.35 7.08 -3.90
C GLY A 88 7.41 7.64 -5.32
N VAL A 89 6.49 8.55 -5.68
CA VAL A 89 6.52 9.26 -6.96
C VAL A 89 7.74 10.17 -7.06
N GLY A 90 8.09 10.88 -5.99
CA GLY A 90 9.30 11.69 -5.93
C GLY A 90 10.59 10.86 -6.06
N ALA A 91 10.64 9.67 -5.46
CA ALA A 91 11.75 8.75 -5.59
C ALA A 91 11.89 8.24 -7.03
N LEU A 92 10.76 7.89 -7.67
CA LEU A 92 10.72 7.47 -9.08
C LEU A 92 11.21 8.60 -10.01
N ALA A 93 10.75 9.83 -9.79
CA ALA A 93 11.17 11.00 -10.56
C ALA A 93 12.67 11.34 -10.36
N SER A 94 13.23 10.98 -9.20
CA SER A 94 14.65 11.19 -8.87
C SER A 94 15.57 10.07 -9.39
N GLY A 95 15.04 9.08 -10.12
CA GLY A 95 15.82 7.96 -10.64
C GLY A 95 16.30 6.97 -9.57
N GLN A 96 15.63 6.92 -8.42
CA GLN A 96 15.96 5.94 -7.38
C GLN A 96 15.73 4.50 -7.89
N PRO A 97 16.49 3.52 -7.38
CA PRO A 97 16.34 2.13 -7.78
C PRO A 97 15.02 1.51 -7.32
N TYR A 98 14.64 0.39 -7.96
CA TYR A 98 13.37 -0.30 -7.74
C TYR A 98 13.07 -0.57 -6.25
N HIS A 99 14.06 -1.03 -5.50
CA HIS A 99 13.91 -1.35 -4.08
C HIS A 99 13.59 -0.13 -3.19
N VAL A 100 13.76 1.11 -3.68
CA VAL A 100 13.39 2.33 -2.95
C VAL A 100 11.99 2.80 -3.33
N TYR A 101 11.71 3.02 -4.61
CA TYR A 101 10.43 3.59 -5.00
C TYR A 101 9.28 2.58 -4.92
N TYR A 102 9.52 1.30 -5.20
CA TYR A 102 8.44 0.30 -5.29
C TYR A 102 7.74 0.06 -3.94
N PRO A 103 8.45 -0.17 -2.81
CA PRO A 103 7.80 -0.31 -1.51
C PRO A 103 7.00 0.93 -1.10
N ALA A 104 7.53 2.13 -1.35
CA ALA A 104 6.83 3.37 -1.06
C ALA A 104 5.54 3.52 -1.89
N LEU A 105 5.61 3.31 -3.20
CA LEU A 105 4.43 3.35 -4.07
C LEU A 105 3.39 2.30 -3.68
N LEU A 106 3.84 1.06 -3.37
CA LEU A 106 2.97 -0.04 -3.00
C LEU A 106 2.24 0.26 -1.67
N ILE A 107 2.98 0.59 -0.62
CA ILE A 107 2.41 0.86 0.72
C ILE A 107 1.51 2.09 0.66
N GLY A 108 1.98 3.18 0.06
CA GLY A 108 1.22 4.42 -0.07
C GLY A 108 -0.05 4.22 -0.89
N GLY A 109 0.05 3.50 -2.01
CA GLY A 109 -1.07 3.17 -2.88
C GLY A 109 -2.11 2.32 -2.15
N ILE A 110 -1.71 1.21 -1.55
CA ILE A 110 -2.63 0.33 -0.80
C ILE A 110 -3.29 1.12 0.34
N MET A 111 -2.55 1.89 1.14
CA MET A 111 -3.15 2.68 2.22
C MET A 111 -4.15 3.72 1.68
N ALA A 112 -3.77 4.51 0.68
CA ALA A 112 -4.62 5.55 0.13
C ALA A 112 -5.90 4.97 -0.47
N PHE A 113 -5.81 3.86 -1.22
CA PHE A 113 -6.97 3.20 -1.82
C PHE A 113 -7.84 2.51 -0.78
N VAL A 114 -7.25 1.66 0.08
CA VAL A 114 -8.02 0.89 1.07
C VAL A 114 -8.71 1.81 2.05
N PHE A 115 -8.00 2.77 2.65
CA PHE A 115 -8.61 3.67 3.63
C PHE A 115 -9.45 4.76 2.96
N GLY A 116 -9.01 5.30 1.83
CA GLY A 116 -9.73 6.36 1.11
C GLY A 116 -11.06 5.90 0.54
N LEU A 117 -11.12 4.70 -0.06
CA LEU A 117 -12.38 4.15 -0.59
C LEU A 117 -13.33 3.69 0.52
N ASN A 118 -12.81 3.18 1.65
CA ASN A 118 -13.64 2.75 2.77
C ASN A 118 -14.19 3.92 3.60
N TYR A 119 -13.50 5.07 3.65
CA TYR A 119 -13.94 6.23 4.42
C TYR A 119 -15.40 6.67 4.15
N PRO A 120 -15.84 6.92 2.89
CA PRO A 120 -17.22 7.33 2.63
C PRO A 120 -18.24 6.25 3.00
N ILE A 121 -17.87 4.97 2.89
CA ILE A 121 -18.74 3.84 3.25
C ILE A 121 -18.97 3.83 4.77
N ILE A 122 -17.90 3.94 5.55
CA ILE A 122 -17.95 3.99 7.01
C ILE A 122 -18.76 5.21 7.49
N LYS A 123 -18.53 6.38 6.86
CA LYS A 123 -19.26 7.61 7.19
C LYS A 123 -20.77 7.45 7.00
N ARG A 124 -21.20 6.95 5.82
CA ARG A 124 -22.62 6.71 5.51
C ARG A 124 -23.27 5.73 6.47
N ARG A 125 -22.55 4.65 6.84
CA ARG A 125 -23.05 3.66 7.80
C ARG A 125 -23.26 4.27 9.19
N ASN A 126 -22.33 5.12 9.64
CA ASN A 126 -22.46 5.80 10.92
C ASN A 126 -23.68 6.73 10.95
N GLU A 127 -23.88 7.52 9.88
CA GLU A 127 -25.04 8.41 9.72
C GLU A 127 -26.38 7.63 9.76
N GLN A 128 -26.48 6.51 9.04
CA GLN A 128 -27.68 5.65 9.07
C GLN A 128 -28.02 5.13 10.47
N MET A 129 -27.01 4.73 11.23
CA MET A 129 -27.20 4.24 12.59
C MET A 129 -27.54 5.36 13.58
N GLU A 130 -27.18 6.60 13.30
CA GLU A 130 -27.64 7.76 14.09
C GLU A 130 -29.10 8.09 13.78
N LEU A 131 -29.50 8.06 12.51
CA LEU A 131 -30.90 8.25 12.10
C LEU A 131 -31.83 7.19 12.72
N GLN A 132 -31.43 5.92 12.70
CA GLN A 132 -32.21 4.84 13.33
C GLN A 132 -32.42 5.05 14.83
N LYS A 133 -31.42 5.62 15.53
CA LYS A 133 -31.56 5.94 16.95
C LYS A 133 -32.56 7.06 17.20
N MET A 134 -32.53 8.11 16.36
CA MET A 134 -33.49 9.21 16.44
C MET A 134 -34.91 8.71 16.21
N THR A 135 -35.15 7.92 15.15
CA THR A 135 -36.48 7.34 14.87
C THR A 135 -37.00 6.44 15.98
N ALA A 136 -36.12 5.69 16.67
CA ALA A 136 -36.52 4.85 17.80
C ALA A 136 -36.82 5.64 19.08
N MET A 137 -36.35 6.89 19.20
CA MET A 137 -36.67 7.78 20.32
C MET A 137 -37.96 8.57 20.09
N ASP A 138 -38.33 8.81 18.82
CA ASP A 138 -39.54 9.55 18.43
C ASP A 138 -40.81 8.66 18.41
N ALA A 139 -40.67 7.33 18.47
CA ALA A 139 -41.75 6.33 18.47
C ALA A 139 -42.16 5.93 19.89
#